data_AF-A0A3B1AUF6-F1
#
_entry.id   AF-A0A3B1AUF6-F1
#
_cell.length_a   1.000
_cell.length_b   1.000
_cell.length_c   1.000
_cell.angle_alpha   90.00
_cell.angle_beta   90.00
_cell.angle_gamma   90.00
#
_symmetry.space_group_name_H-M   'P 1'
#
loop_
_entity.id
_entity.type
_entity.pdbx_description
1 polymer ?
#
loop_
_entity_poly.entity_id
_entity_poly.type
_entity_poly.pdbx_seq_one_letter_code
_entity_poly.pdbx_strand_id
1 'polypeptide(L)'
;MPSVNETRPALDDVSLALDGLNNAIIEHTKWVAAWSRSAVCGTKFSNEYLSTDSVKQSTFHQWFFSQHHDFLRENNEFTTLERRHNAMHKCVQNIAAKLNAGETLDTSEFNKFLRNEGLFATSLAKTRDALLRLSHSYDFLTGTMNRQACFQLLSQEHARVKRTSE
;
A
#
# COMPACT_ATOMS: atom_id res chain seq x y z
N MET A 1 3.77 -2.94 -32.67
CA MET A 1 4.59 -3.79 -31.78
C MET A 1 5.25 -2.90 -30.74
N PRO A 2 4.72 -2.77 -29.52
CA PRO A 2 5.51 -2.24 -28.42
C PRO A 2 6.38 -3.38 -27.88
N SER A 3 7.70 -3.20 -27.97
CA SER A 3 8.67 -3.98 -27.22
C SER A 3 8.49 -3.61 -25.74
N VAL A 4 7.84 -4.48 -24.98
CA VAL A 4 7.82 -4.35 -23.52
C VAL A 4 9.18 -4.85 -23.04
N ASN A 5 10.11 -3.93 -22.87
CA ASN A 5 11.31 -4.18 -22.10
C ASN A 5 10.89 -4.14 -20.61
N GLU A 6 10.18 -5.19 -20.18
CA GLU A 6 9.81 -5.43 -18.79
C GLU A 6 11.10 -5.80 -18.04
N THR A 7 11.86 -4.79 -17.64
CA THR A 7 13.00 -4.98 -16.75
C THR A 7 12.45 -5.45 -15.42
N ARG A 8 12.46 -6.76 -15.18
CA ARG A 8 12.01 -7.33 -13.91
C ARG A 8 12.85 -6.78 -12.78
N PRO A 9 12.25 -6.50 -11.61
CA PRO A 9 13.00 -5.92 -10.49
C PRO A 9 14.06 -6.89 -10.00
N ALA A 10 15.17 -6.36 -9.46
CA ALA A 10 16.14 -7.18 -8.75
C ALA A 10 15.57 -7.65 -7.41
N LEU A 11 16.08 -8.76 -6.88
CA LEU A 11 15.66 -9.26 -5.55
C LEU A 11 15.84 -8.18 -4.46
N ASP A 12 16.89 -7.38 -4.55
CA ASP A 12 17.17 -6.29 -3.62
C ASP A 12 16.07 -5.21 -3.65
N ASP A 13 15.61 -4.82 -4.85
CA ASP A 13 14.52 -3.85 -5.01
C ASP A 13 13.22 -4.39 -4.40
N VAL A 14 12.92 -5.68 -4.63
CA VAL A 14 11.73 -6.33 -4.07
C VAL A 14 11.80 -6.40 -2.54
N SER A 15 12.99 -6.67 -2.00
CA SER A 15 13.22 -6.76 -0.56
C SER A 15 13.09 -5.38 0.10
N LEU A 16 13.70 -4.34 -0.49
CA LEU A 16 13.57 -2.96 -0.02
C LEU A 16 12.11 -2.47 -0.07
N ALA A 17 11.39 -2.78 -1.16
CA ALA A 17 9.98 -2.45 -1.29
C ALA A 17 9.14 -3.13 -0.20
N LEU A 18 9.42 -4.41 0.09
CA LEU A 18 8.72 -5.18 1.11
C LEU A 18 9.00 -4.66 2.53
N ASP A 19 10.26 -4.37 2.85
CA ASP A 19 10.64 -3.85 4.17
C ASP A 19 10.04 -2.46 4.42
N GLY A 20 10.10 -1.58 3.42
CA GLY A 20 9.46 -0.27 3.50
C GLY A 20 7.94 -0.38 3.68
N LEU A 21 7.29 -1.35 3.02
CA LEU A 21 5.86 -1.60 3.17
C LEU A 21 5.52 -2.13 4.57
N ASN A 22 6.31 -3.05 5.10
CA ASN A 22 6.13 -3.59 6.45
C ASN A 22 6.27 -2.48 7.51
N ASN A 23 7.25 -1.59 7.35
CA ASN A 23 7.39 -0.41 8.21
C ASN A 23 6.17 0.52 8.10
N ALA A 24 5.69 0.78 6.88
CA ALA A 24 4.50 1.60 6.66
C ALA A 24 3.24 0.99 7.30
N ILE A 25 3.07 -0.34 7.28
CA ILE A 25 1.97 -1.06 7.96
C ILE A 25 2.03 -0.82 9.48
N ILE A 26 3.21 -0.96 10.07
CA ILE A 26 3.42 -0.78 11.52
C ILE A 26 3.09 0.66 11.94
N GLU A 27 3.68 1.64 11.25
CA GLU A 27 3.46 3.05 11.55
C GLU A 27 2.00 3.46 11.32
N HIS A 28 1.36 2.92 10.28
CA HIS A 28 -0.06 3.15 10.06
C HIS A 28 -0.93 2.59 11.19
N THR A 29 -0.62 1.39 11.70
CA THR A 29 -1.35 0.78 12.82
C THR A 29 -1.23 1.64 14.08
N LYS A 30 -0.03 2.16 14.37
CA LYS A 30 0.20 3.10 15.48
C LYS A 30 -0.60 4.38 15.29
N TRP A 31 -0.60 4.94 14.09
CA TRP A 31 -1.36 6.13 13.73
C TRP A 31 -2.87 5.92 13.90
N VAL A 32 -3.42 4.78 13.46
CA VAL A 32 -4.84 4.40 13.66
C VAL A 32 -5.20 4.34 15.15
N ALA A 33 -4.36 3.68 15.95
CA ALA A 33 -4.58 3.60 17.40
C ALA A 33 -4.51 4.97 18.08
N ALA A 34 -3.54 5.81 17.70
CA ALA A 34 -3.31 7.11 18.31
C ALA A 34 -4.45 8.09 18.04
N TRP A 35 -4.95 8.20 16.81
CA TRP A 35 -6.09 9.08 16.51
C TRP A 35 -7.38 8.57 17.14
N SER A 36 -7.60 7.24 17.12
CA SER A 36 -8.80 6.63 17.72
C SER A 36 -8.85 6.89 19.22
N ARG A 37 -7.70 6.78 19.91
CA ARG A 37 -7.58 7.16 21.31
C ARG A 37 -7.93 8.62 21.53
N SER A 38 -7.44 9.54 20.68
CA SER A 38 -7.77 10.96 20.81
C SER A 38 -9.26 11.22 20.62
N ALA A 39 -9.89 10.56 19.65
CA ALA A 39 -11.33 10.68 19.41
C ALA A 39 -12.18 10.15 20.56
N VAL A 40 -11.82 8.99 21.14
CA VAL A 40 -12.58 8.36 22.24
C VAL A 40 -12.34 9.03 23.58
N CYS A 41 -11.09 9.36 23.90
CA CYS A 41 -10.71 9.94 25.19
C CYS A 41 -10.86 11.46 25.25
N GLY A 42 -11.22 12.12 24.14
CA GLY A 42 -11.35 13.57 24.06
C GLY A 42 -10.02 14.31 24.26
N THR A 43 -8.88 13.69 23.94
CA THR A 43 -7.58 14.36 24.03
C THR A 43 -7.34 15.23 22.80
N LYS A 44 -6.58 16.31 22.97
CA LYS A 44 -6.23 17.22 21.87
C LYS A 44 -5.58 16.47 20.70
N PHE A 45 -6.07 16.71 19.49
CA PHE A 45 -5.47 16.16 18.27
C PHE A 45 -4.14 16.88 17.96
N SER A 46 -3.11 16.10 17.61
CA SER A 46 -1.87 16.58 17.05
C SER A 46 -2.05 17.06 15.60
N ASN A 47 -1.11 17.87 15.12
CA ASN A 47 -1.15 18.42 13.75
C ASN A 47 -1.11 17.35 12.66
N GLU A 48 -0.65 16.14 12.96
CA GLU A 48 -0.68 14.99 12.04
C GLU A 48 -2.12 14.57 11.64
N TYR A 49 -3.13 14.95 12.42
CA TYR A 49 -4.54 14.69 12.11
C TYR A 49 -5.27 15.93 11.57
N LEU A 50 -4.72 17.13 11.75
CA LEU A 50 -5.40 18.39 11.40
C LEU A 50 -4.83 19.05 10.13
N SER A 51 -3.55 18.83 9.83
CA SER A 51 -2.89 19.46 8.69
C SER A 51 -3.31 18.85 7.36
N THR A 52 -3.56 19.69 6.35
CA THR A 52 -3.85 19.26 4.98
C THR A 52 -2.69 18.49 4.33
N ASP A 53 -1.46 18.75 4.77
CA ASP A 53 -0.26 18.07 4.26
C ASP A 53 0.14 16.83 5.07
N SER A 54 -0.62 16.46 6.11
CA SER A 54 -0.23 15.34 6.99
C SER A 54 -0.13 14.00 6.26
N VAL A 55 -0.93 13.80 5.21
CA VAL A 55 -0.88 12.62 4.35
C VAL A 55 0.52 12.43 3.76
N LYS A 56 1.16 13.53 3.32
CA LYS A 56 2.48 13.49 2.69
C LYS A 56 3.59 13.12 3.66
N GLN A 57 3.37 13.38 4.94
CA GLN A 57 4.30 13.07 6.02
C GLN A 57 4.15 11.64 6.55
N SER A 58 3.13 10.90 6.11
CA SER A 58 2.95 9.52 6.52
C SER A 58 4.05 8.62 5.97
N THR A 59 4.47 7.63 6.76
CA THR A 59 5.43 6.60 6.35
C THR A 59 4.96 5.87 5.09
N PHE A 60 3.66 5.61 4.97
CA PHE A 60 3.09 5.02 3.76
C PHE A 60 3.27 5.90 2.53
N HIS A 61 3.00 7.21 2.62
CA HIS A 61 3.18 8.11 1.48
C HIS A 61 4.64 8.23 1.07
N GLN A 62 5.55 8.35 2.04
CA GLN A 62 6.99 8.37 1.77
C GLN A 62 7.44 7.08 1.10
N TRP A 63 6.95 5.92 1.57
CA TRP A 63 7.17 4.64 0.91
C TRP A 63 6.61 4.65 -0.50
N PHE A 64 5.35 5.02 -0.70
CA PHE A 64 4.66 4.98 -2.00
C PHE A 64 5.35 5.83 -3.09
N PHE A 65 5.94 6.95 -2.69
CA PHE A 65 6.65 7.86 -3.59
C PHE A 65 8.17 7.63 -3.66
N SER A 66 8.72 6.63 -2.95
CA SER A 66 10.12 6.23 -3.10
C SER A 66 10.40 5.63 -4.49
N GLN A 67 11.68 5.53 -4.87
CA GLN A 67 12.11 5.00 -6.18
C GLN A 67 12.27 3.47 -6.19
N HIS A 68 12.26 2.81 -5.03
CA HIS A 68 12.63 1.39 -4.89
C HIS A 68 11.56 0.40 -5.39
N HIS A 69 10.42 0.88 -5.87
CA HIS A 69 9.29 0.04 -6.26
C HIS A 69 8.56 0.59 -7.49
N ASP A 70 9.30 1.20 -8.42
CA ASP A 70 8.74 1.70 -9.68
C ASP A 70 8.05 0.59 -10.49
N PHE A 71 8.50 -0.66 -10.35
CA PHE A 71 7.85 -1.85 -10.92
C PHE A 71 6.41 -2.09 -10.42
N LEU A 72 6.01 -1.47 -9.31
CA LEU A 72 4.62 -1.52 -8.82
C LEU A 72 3.74 -0.46 -9.48
N ARG A 73 4.30 0.59 -10.09
CA ARG A 73 3.53 1.74 -10.61
C ARG A 73 2.64 1.39 -11.79
N GLU A 74 3.00 0.35 -12.55
CA GLU A 74 2.21 -0.15 -13.68
C GLU A 74 0.99 -0.96 -13.23
N ASN A 75 0.88 -1.27 -11.93
CA ASN A 75 -0.22 -2.06 -11.38
C ASN A 75 -1.38 -1.16 -10.92
N ASN A 76 -2.56 -1.33 -11.54
CA ASN A 76 -3.79 -0.60 -11.16
C ASN A 76 -4.18 -0.76 -9.68
N GLU A 77 -3.84 -1.89 -9.05
CA GLU A 77 -4.05 -2.10 -7.61
C GLU A 77 -3.17 -1.17 -6.77
N PHE A 78 -1.97 -0.84 -7.26
CA PHE A 78 -1.06 0.08 -6.59
C PHE A 78 -1.59 1.51 -6.61
N THR A 79 -2.10 2.01 -7.74
CA THR A 79 -2.79 3.31 -7.79
C THR A 79 -4.05 3.32 -6.92
N THR A 80 -4.78 2.20 -6.88
CA THR A 80 -5.97 2.06 -6.02
C THR A 80 -5.61 2.14 -4.54
N LEU A 81 -4.47 1.59 -4.14
CA LEU A 81 -3.97 1.65 -2.77
C LEU A 81 -3.78 3.09 -2.29
N GLU A 82 -3.13 3.94 -3.09
CA GLU A 82 -2.93 5.36 -2.77
C GLU A 82 -4.26 6.11 -2.60
N ARG A 83 -5.20 5.89 -3.52
CA ARG A 83 -6.51 6.52 -3.43
C ARG A 83 -7.25 6.15 -2.14
N ARG A 84 -7.16 4.88 -1.71
CA ARG A 84 -7.77 4.41 -0.45
C ARG A 84 -7.08 5.04 0.77
N HIS A 85 -5.76 5.10 0.77
CA HIS A 85 -4.98 5.79 1.80
C HIS A 85 -5.41 7.26 1.95
N ASN A 86 -5.46 8.00 0.84
CA ASN A 86 -5.85 9.41 0.85
C ASN A 86 -7.30 9.61 1.30
N ALA A 87 -8.22 8.72 0.89
CA ALA A 87 -9.62 8.77 1.31
C ALA A 87 -9.79 8.52 2.82
N MET A 88 -9.02 7.61 3.40
CA MET A 88 -9.01 7.32 4.83
C MET A 88 -8.44 8.50 5.63
N HIS A 89 -7.28 9.04 5.24
CA HIS A 89 -6.69 10.22 5.89
C HIS A 89 -7.65 11.41 5.88
N LYS A 90 -8.31 11.67 4.74
CA LYS A 90 -9.30 12.75 4.64
C LYS A 90 -10.49 12.55 5.58
N CYS A 91 -10.93 11.31 5.80
CA CYS A 91 -11.98 11.04 6.78
C CYS A 91 -11.52 11.35 8.20
N VAL A 92 -10.31 10.93 8.58
CA VAL A 92 -9.74 11.25 9.90
C VAL A 92 -9.57 12.75 10.08
N GLN A 93 -9.07 13.47 9.07
CA GLN A 93 -8.93 14.93 9.13
C GLN A 93 -10.26 15.63 9.37
N ASN A 94 -11.31 15.25 8.64
CA ASN A 94 -12.64 15.82 8.84
C ASN A 94 -13.20 15.54 10.24
N ILE A 95 -13.04 14.31 10.73
CA ILE A 95 -13.49 13.91 12.07
C ILE A 95 -12.71 14.65 13.16
N ALA A 96 -11.39 14.70 13.04
CA ALA A 96 -10.51 15.37 13.99
C ALA A 96 -10.81 16.88 14.06
N ALA A 97 -11.05 17.53 12.91
CA ALA A 97 -11.42 18.95 12.86
C ALA A 97 -12.75 19.22 13.58
N LYS A 98 -13.78 18.40 13.34
CA LYS A 98 -15.09 18.50 14.02
C LYS A 98 -14.97 18.33 15.53
N LEU A 99 -14.32 17.24 15.96
CA LEU A 99 -14.13 16.96 17.38
C LEU A 99 -13.29 18.05 18.07
N ASN A 100 -12.28 18.59 17.39
CA ASN A 100 -11.48 19.70 17.90
C ASN A 100 -12.26 21.03 17.99
N ALA A 101 -13.32 21.19 17.20
CA ALA A 101 -14.28 22.30 17.30
C ALA A 101 -15.36 22.08 18.37
N GLY A 102 -15.34 20.95 19.08
CA GLY A 102 -16.35 20.58 20.08
C GLY A 102 -17.66 20.06 19.49
N GLU A 103 -17.69 19.75 18.19
CA GLU A 103 -18.85 19.14 17.55
C GLU A 103 -18.98 17.66 17.92
N THR A 104 -20.21 17.14 17.81
CA THR A 104 -20.48 15.72 18.03
C THR A 104 -20.18 14.93 16.76
N LEU A 105 -19.65 13.71 16.93
CA LEU A 105 -19.38 12.79 15.83
C LEU A 105 -20.61 11.90 15.60
N ASP A 106 -21.13 11.88 14.37
CA ASP A 106 -22.19 10.95 14.01
C ASP A 106 -21.63 9.52 13.77
N THR A 107 -22.45 8.52 14.09
CA THR A 107 -22.08 7.11 13.93
C THR A 107 -21.79 6.78 12.46
N SER A 108 -22.49 7.41 11.50
CA SER A 108 -22.24 7.18 10.07
C SER A 108 -20.85 7.68 9.63
N GLU A 109 -20.34 8.75 10.25
CA GLU A 109 -19.02 9.30 9.95
C GLU A 109 -17.91 8.36 10.44
N PHE A 110 -18.06 7.83 11.65
CA PHE A 110 -17.13 6.83 12.19
C PHE A 110 -17.16 5.53 11.37
N ASN A 111 -18.34 5.05 10.99
CA ASN A 111 -18.48 3.88 10.12
C ASN A 111 -17.86 4.10 8.73
N LYS A 112 -17.91 5.33 8.21
CA LYS A 112 -17.22 5.69 6.95
C LYS A 112 -15.70 5.61 7.10
N PHE A 113 -15.15 6.04 8.24
CA PHE A 113 -13.73 5.82 8.55
C PHE A 113 -13.41 4.32 8.57
N LEU A 114 -14.14 3.51 9.36
CA LEU A 114 -13.87 2.07 9.49
C LEU A 114 -13.89 1.35 8.14
N ARG A 115 -14.85 1.69 7.28
CA ARG A 115 -14.91 1.13 5.93
C ARG A 115 -13.68 1.49 5.11
N ASN A 116 -13.23 2.75 5.15
CA ASN A 116 -12.07 3.19 4.38
C ASN A 116 -10.76 2.57 4.90
N GLU A 117 -10.62 2.44 6.22
CA GLU A 117 -9.49 1.76 6.86
C GLU A 117 -9.43 0.29 6.44
N GLY A 118 -10.54 -0.46 6.56
CA GLY A 118 -10.56 -1.87 6.18
C GLY A 118 -10.29 -2.09 4.68
N LEU A 119 -10.78 -1.19 3.83
CA LEU A 119 -10.48 -1.20 2.40
C LEU A 119 -8.99 -0.94 2.11
N PHE A 120 -8.38 0.00 2.81
CA PHE A 120 -6.95 0.29 2.71
C PHE A 120 -6.12 -0.89 3.22
N ALA A 121 -6.39 -1.39 4.43
CA ALA A 121 -5.72 -2.53 5.04
C ALA A 121 -5.77 -3.79 4.16
N THR A 122 -6.92 -4.09 3.57
CA THR A 122 -7.06 -5.21 2.63
C THR A 122 -6.17 -5.03 1.40
N SER A 123 -6.12 -3.83 0.85
CA SER A 123 -5.30 -3.54 -0.34
C SER A 123 -3.80 -3.60 0.01
N LEU A 124 -3.44 -3.13 1.20
CA LEU A 124 -2.09 -3.16 1.73
C LEU A 124 -1.58 -4.60 1.91
N ALA A 125 -2.42 -5.47 2.49
CA ALA A 125 -2.13 -6.90 2.63
C ALA A 125 -1.94 -7.58 1.26
N LYS A 126 -2.81 -7.28 0.28
CA LYS A 126 -2.68 -7.82 -1.09
C LYS A 126 -1.35 -7.42 -1.74
N THR A 127 -0.95 -6.16 -1.60
CA THR A 127 0.33 -5.66 -2.12
C THR A 127 1.51 -6.34 -1.44
N ARG A 128 1.47 -6.47 -0.11
CA ARG A 128 2.50 -7.19 0.65
C ARG A 128 2.61 -8.65 0.20
N ASP A 129 1.49 -9.34 0.06
CA ASP A 129 1.49 -10.74 -0.36
C ASP A 129 1.98 -10.89 -1.81
N ALA A 130 1.74 -9.90 -2.68
CA ALA A 130 2.30 -9.86 -4.02
C ALA A 130 3.84 -9.69 -4.00
N LEU A 131 4.36 -8.78 -3.17
CA LEU A 131 5.80 -8.61 -2.98
C LEU A 131 6.45 -9.85 -2.38
N LEU A 132 5.81 -10.51 -1.41
CA LEU A 132 6.29 -11.78 -0.85
C LEU A 132 6.35 -12.88 -1.91
N ARG A 133 5.31 -13.04 -2.72
CA ARG A 133 5.32 -14.01 -3.84
C ARG A 133 6.42 -13.70 -4.84
N LEU A 134 6.65 -12.43 -5.12
CA LEU A 134 7.72 -12.00 -6.02
C LEU A 134 9.10 -12.29 -5.40
N SER A 135 9.32 -11.97 -4.13
CA SER A 135 10.56 -12.29 -3.41
C SER A 135 10.84 -13.80 -3.43
N HIS A 136 9.82 -14.62 -3.14
CA HIS A 136 9.91 -16.08 -3.21
C HIS A 136 10.09 -16.66 -4.63
N SER A 137 10.04 -15.82 -5.67
CA SER A 137 10.33 -16.25 -7.05
C SER A 137 11.82 -16.25 -7.36
N TYR A 138 12.65 -15.71 -6.46
CA TYR A 138 14.11 -15.70 -6.58
C TYR A 138 14.76 -16.77 -5.70
N ASP A 139 15.95 -17.20 -6.12
CA ASP A 139 16.91 -17.93 -5.32
C ASP A 139 17.73 -16.94 -4.49
N PHE A 140 17.72 -17.10 -3.18
CA PHE A 140 18.33 -16.14 -2.25
C PHE A 140 19.86 -16.07 -2.37
N LEU A 141 20.52 -17.16 -2.77
CA LEU A 141 21.98 -17.21 -2.86
C LEU A 141 22.50 -16.47 -4.10
N THR A 142 21.78 -16.59 -5.21
CA THR A 142 22.22 -16.08 -6.51
C THR A 142 21.51 -14.80 -6.94
N GLY A 143 20.38 -14.45 -6.31
CA GLY A 143 19.50 -13.35 -6.74
C GLY A 143 18.83 -13.61 -8.10
N THR A 144 18.94 -14.83 -8.63
CA THR A 144 18.33 -15.22 -9.91
C THR A 144 16.97 -15.85 -9.68
N MET A 145 16.13 -15.96 -10.72
CA MET A 145 14.84 -16.63 -10.57
C MET A 145 15.00 -18.12 -10.28
N ASN A 146 14.23 -18.62 -9.32
CA ASN A 146 14.25 -20.03 -9.01
C ASN A 146 13.55 -20.86 -10.09
N ARG A 147 13.83 -22.17 -10.05
CA ARG A 147 13.32 -23.15 -11.02
C ARG A 147 11.79 -23.06 -11.18
N GLN A 148 11.06 -22.98 -10.08
CA GLN A 148 9.58 -22.97 -10.10
C GLN A 148 9.03 -21.75 -10.83
N ALA A 149 9.59 -20.57 -10.55
CA ALA A 149 9.19 -19.33 -11.18
C ALA A 149 9.52 -19.33 -12.68
N CYS A 150 10.69 -19.84 -13.07
CA CYS A 150 11.05 -20.04 -14.47
C CYS A 150 10.05 -20.95 -15.21
N PHE A 151 9.64 -22.07 -14.61
CA PHE A 151 8.64 -22.96 -15.21
C PHE A 151 7.29 -22.28 -15.41
N GLN A 152 6.82 -21.48 -14.45
CA GLN A 152 5.57 -20.75 -14.57
C GLN A 152 5.60 -19.77 -15.74
N LEU A 153 6.70 -19.02 -15.89
CA LEU A 153 6.89 -18.08 -16.98
C LEU A 153 6.92 -18.76 -18.34
N LEU A 154 7.69 -19.85 -18.47
CA LEU A 154 7.74 -20.62 -19.71
C LEU A 154 6.37 -21.15 -20.10
N SER A 155 5.57 -21.59 -19.11
CA SER A 155 4.21 -22.06 -19.34
C SER A 155 3.28 -20.94 -19.81
N GLN A 156 3.40 -19.73 -19.24
CA GLN A 156 2.63 -18.56 -19.65
C GLN A 156 2.98 -18.11 -21.07
N GLU A 157 4.27 -18.04 -21.40
CA GLU A 157 4.73 -17.68 -22.74
C GLU A 157 4.31 -18.71 -23.79
N HIS A 158 4.43 -20.01 -23.48
CA HIS A 158 3.94 -21.06 -24.36
C HIS A 158 2.43 -20.94 -24.63
N ALA A 159 1.62 -20.68 -23.59
CA ALA A 159 0.19 -20.46 -23.74
C ALA A 159 -0.14 -19.15 -24.49
N ARG A 160 0.70 -18.12 -24.37
CA ARG A 160 0.56 -16.86 -25.14
C ARG A 160 0.83 -17.10 -26.62
N VAL A 161 1.94 -17.75 -26.95
CA VAL A 161 2.32 -18.09 -28.33
C VAL A 161 1.19 -18.89 -28.99
N LYS A 162 0.70 -19.94 -28.32
CA LYS A 162 -0.38 -20.79 -28.84
C LYS A 162 -1.64 -19.98 -29.22
N ARG A 163 -2.02 -18.99 -28.40
CA ARG A 163 -3.18 -18.10 -28.66
C ARG A 163 -2.95 -17.09 -29.78
N THR A 164 -1.69 -16.74 -30.07
CA THR A 164 -1.35 -15.77 -31.12
C THR A 164 -1.00 -16.42 -32.47
N SER A 165 -0.79 -17.73 -32.48
CA SER A 165 -0.51 -18.53 -33.68
C SER A 165 -1.76 -19.19 -34.29
N GLU A 166 -2.93 -19.02 -33.65
CA GLU A 166 -4.26 -19.32 -34.17
C GLU A 166 -4.90 -18.04 -34.72
#